data_AF-A0A9E0VPV5-F1
#
_entry.id   AF-A0A9E0VPV5-F1
#
_cell.length_a   1.000
_cell.length_b   1.000
_cell.length_c   1.000
_cell.angle_alpha   90.00
_cell.angle_beta   90.00
_cell.angle_gamma   90.00
#
_symmetry.space_group_name_H-M   'P 1'
#
loop_
_entity.id
_entity.type
_entity.pdbx_description
1 polymer ?
#
loop_
_entity_poly.entity_id
_entity_poly.type
_entity_poly.pdbx_seq_one_letter_code
_entity_poly.pdbx_strand_id
1 'polypeptide(L)'
;ENATLTVNGIDIISQSNKVEDAIQGVTLNLKEVGSGSLSLDRDTAAITETIEKFVKAYNSLQESVSSLSSFDQDTGISGTLLGESTLRSVQAQLRTVLSEGVGNGALGSLSDVGITLQLDGSLEIDEDALEELVENEGGALSDFFAGLSLSEGGLADNLGDKLENILKDNGLIENKISALEGSVERFDRRYGRVEETIEATVDRYRTQFGQLDALISRMNSTSSYLSQQFEMMSEI
;
A
#
# COMPACT_ATOMS: atom_id res chain seq x y z
N GLU A 1 -36.97 31.44 29.98
CA GLU A 1 -36.59 32.80 29.57
C GLU A 1 -35.75 32.68 28.31
N ASN A 2 -35.91 33.55 27.32
CA ASN A 2 -35.14 33.49 26.08
C ASN A 2 -33.83 34.27 26.24
N ALA A 3 -32.77 33.83 25.57
CA ALA A 3 -31.54 34.59 25.50
C ALA A 3 -31.72 35.78 24.55
N THR A 4 -31.20 36.94 24.96
CA THR A 4 -31.18 38.16 24.14
C THR A 4 -29.73 38.63 24.02
N LEU A 5 -29.28 38.88 22.79
CA LEU A 5 -27.92 39.32 22.51
C LEU A 5 -27.91 40.30 21.34
N THR A 6 -26.86 41.11 21.26
CA THR A 6 -26.60 41.99 20.12
C THR A 6 -25.29 41.59 19.45
N VAL A 7 -25.32 41.43 18.13
CA VAL A 7 -24.12 41.16 17.32
C VAL A 7 -24.01 42.28 16.29
N ASN A 8 -22.94 43.07 16.36
CA ASN A 8 -22.72 44.23 15.48
C ASN A 8 -23.93 45.18 15.37
N GLY A 9 -24.66 45.35 16.48
CA GLY A 9 -25.85 46.21 16.57
C GLY A 9 -27.16 45.58 16.08
N ILE A 10 -27.16 44.31 15.68
CA ILE A 10 -28.36 43.56 15.31
C ILE A 10 -28.85 42.78 16.54
N ASP A 11 -30.10 43.00 16.93
CA ASP A 11 -30.75 42.26 18.01
C ASP A 11 -31.08 40.82 17.57
N ILE A 12 -30.65 39.85 18.38
CA ILE A 12 -30.92 38.43 18.18
C ILE A 12 -31.60 37.88 19.44
N ILE A 13 -32.64 37.07 19.22
CA ILE A 13 -33.35 36.36 20.27
C ILE A 13 -33.20 34.86 20.01
N SER A 14 -32.69 34.13 21.00
CA SER A 14 -32.54 32.69 20.93
C SER A 14 -33.33 32.00 22.04
N GLN A 15 -33.88 30.83 21.73
CA GLN A 15 -34.56 29.98 22.70
C GLN A 15 -33.58 29.21 23.60
N SER A 16 -32.28 29.23 23.27
CA SER A 16 -31.20 28.53 23.97
C SER A 16 -29.98 29.42 24.18
N ASN A 17 -29.22 29.16 25.24
CA ASN A 17 -27.89 29.76 25.45
C ASN A 17 -26.82 29.22 24.50
N LYS A 18 -27.10 28.14 23.77
CA LYS A 18 -26.33 27.70 22.60
C LYS A 18 -26.98 28.31 21.36
N VAL A 19 -26.42 29.42 20.89
CA VAL A 19 -26.94 30.16 19.74
C VAL A 19 -26.17 29.72 18.50
N GLU A 20 -26.86 29.01 17.63
CA GLU A 20 -26.42 28.67 16.28
C GLU A 20 -27.03 29.73 15.32
N ASP A 21 -26.37 30.03 14.20
CA ASP A 21 -26.83 30.95 13.13
C ASP A 21 -26.85 32.45 13.41
N ALA A 22 -26.46 32.90 14.61
CA ALA A 22 -26.27 34.34 14.88
C ALA A 22 -25.14 34.95 14.03
N ILE A 23 -24.12 34.17 13.75
CA ILE A 23 -23.02 34.45 12.82
C ILE A 23 -22.84 33.18 11.99
N GLN A 24 -22.76 33.30 10.67
CA GLN A 24 -22.61 32.15 9.78
C GLN A 24 -21.36 31.33 10.16
N GLY A 25 -21.53 30.03 10.38
CA GLY A 25 -20.43 29.12 10.73
C GLY A 25 -19.93 29.23 12.18
N VAL A 26 -20.56 30.03 13.05
CA VAL A 26 -20.15 30.20 14.45
C VAL A 26 -21.28 29.77 15.39
N THR A 27 -20.93 28.96 16.38
CA THR A 27 -21.79 28.64 17.51
C THR A 27 -21.38 29.44 18.74
N LEU A 28 -22.28 30.29 19.24
CA LEU A 28 -22.06 31.07 20.46
C LEU A 28 -22.64 30.35 21.67
N ASN A 29 -21.82 30.12 22.70
CA ASN A 29 -22.26 29.57 23.97
C ASN A 29 -22.31 30.67 25.03
N LEU A 30 -23.50 31.16 25.34
CA LEU A 30 -23.75 32.24 26.29
C LEU A 30 -23.67 31.71 27.73
N LYS A 31 -22.74 32.27 28.52
CA LYS A 31 -22.50 31.84 29.91
C LYS A 31 -23.08 32.80 30.94
N GLU A 32 -22.90 34.10 30.70
CA GLU A 32 -23.36 35.17 31.59
C GLU A 32 -23.70 36.43 30.79
N VAL A 33 -24.41 37.36 31.42
CA VAL A 33 -24.76 38.64 30.81
C VAL A 33 -23.55 39.55 30.81
N GLY A 34 -23.22 40.13 29.65
CA GLY A 34 -22.10 41.03 29.50
C GLY A 34 -21.92 41.51 28.06
N SER A 35 -20.78 42.15 27.82
CA SER A 35 -20.35 42.62 26.50
C SER A 35 -18.90 42.22 26.25
N GLY A 36 -18.56 41.89 25.01
CA GLY A 36 -17.21 41.54 24.62
C GLY A 36 -17.01 41.70 23.12
N SER A 37 -15.77 41.48 22.67
CA SER A 37 -15.44 41.37 21.24
C SER A 37 -15.09 39.93 20.92
N LEU A 38 -15.45 39.50 19.70
CA LEU A 38 -15.05 38.23 19.12
C LEU A 38 -14.22 38.53 17.88
N SER A 39 -12.96 38.10 17.88
CA SER A 39 -12.13 38.05 16.68
C SER A 39 -12.22 36.64 16.09
N LEU A 40 -12.30 36.56 14.77
CA LEU A 40 -12.23 35.30 14.04
C LEU A 40 -11.05 35.39 13.09
N ASP A 41 -10.06 34.54 13.33
CA ASP A 41 -8.82 34.50 12.57
C ASP A 41 -8.68 33.10 11.94
N ARG A 42 -7.98 33.02 10.80
CA ARG A 42 -7.71 31.72 10.16
C ARG A 42 -6.68 30.96 10.98
N ASP A 43 -6.93 29.67 11.18
CA ASP A 43 -5.97 28.76 11.82
C ASP A 43 -4.93 28.27 10.80
N THR A 44 -3.95 29.12 10.53
CA THR A 44 -2.84 28.84 9.59
C THR A 44 -1.96 27.68 10.08
N ALA A 45 -1.83 27.52 11.39
CA ALA A 45 -1.07 26.43 12.00
C ALA A 45 -1.71 25.06 11.68
N ALA A 46 -3.03 24.93 11.79
CA ALA A 46 -3.74 23.69 11.47
C ALA A 46 -3.61 23.31 9.98
N ILE A 47 -3.59 24.29 9.07
CA ILE A 47 -3.38 24.06 7.63
C ILE A 47 -1.96 23.52 7.39
N THR A 48 -0.96 24.20 7.95
CA THR A 48 0.46 23.80 7.83
C THR A 48 0.68 22.39 8.37
N GLU A 49 0.18 22.09 9.57
CA GLU A 49 0.29 20.76 10.18
C GLU A 49 -0.36 19.67 9.31
N THR A 50 -1.46 19.97 8.64
CA THR A 50 -2.14 19.01 7.75
C THR A 50 -1.31 18.70 6.50
N ILE A 51 -0.69 19.72 5.91
CA ILE A 51 0.19 19.59 4.74
C ILE A 51 1.46 18.82 5.11
N GLU A 52 2.08 19.13 6.25
CA GLU A 52 3.24 18.40 6.78
C GLU A 52 2.91 16.92 7.02
N LYS A 53 1.74 16.61 7.62
CA LYS A 53 1.29 15.23 7.82
C LYS A 53 1.12 14.49 6.50
N PHE A 54 0.58 15.14 5.48
CA PHE A 54 0.46 14.57 4.14
C PHE A 54 1.83 14.22 3.55
N VAL A 55 2.75 15.18 3.53
CA VAL A 55 4.12 14.97 3.00
C VAL A 55 4.83 13.87 3.76
N LYS A 56 4.71 13.86 5.10
CA LYS A 56 5.28 12.82 5.95
C LYS A 56 4.72 11.44 5.63
N ALA A 57 3.40 11.31 5.47
CA ALA A 57 2.77 10.04 5.13
C ALA A 57 3.23 9.51 3.76
N TYR A 58 3.33 10.40 2.76
CA TYR A 58 3.86 10.04 1.45
C TYR A 58 5.34 9.60 1.53
N ASN A 59 6.17 10.33 2.27
CA ASN A 59 7.59 9.99 2.43
C ASN A 59 7.78 8.66 3.18
N SER A 60 6.96 8.37 4.19
CA SER A 60 6.97 7.06 4.87
C SER A 60 6.57 5.91 3.92
N LEU A 61 5.62 6.15 3.01
CA LEU A 61 5.31 5.18 1.95
C LEU A 61 6.50 4.99 1.01
N GLN A 62 7.12 6.07 0.54
CA GLN A 62 8.27 6.01 -0.37
C GLN A 62 9.46 5.28 0.28
N GLU A 63 9.71 5.48 1.57
CA GLU A 63 10.72 4.76 2.34
C GLU A 63 10.40 3.26 2.43
N SER A 64 9.15 2.91 2.74
CA SER A 64 8.70 1.50 2.81
C SER A 64 8.87 0.81 1.46
N VAL A 65 8.48 1.49 0.39
CA VAL A 65 8.59 0.95 -0.97
C VAL A 65 10.05 0.84 -1.40
N SER A 66 10.90 1.82 -1.09
CA SER A 66 12.34 1.77 -1.33
C SER A 66 12.97 0.58 -0.61
N SER A 67 12.68 0.40 0.69
CA SER A 67 13.14 -0.74 1.48
C SER A 67 12.75 -2.07 0.83
N LEU A 68 11.50 -2.22 0.41
CA LEU A 68 10.98 -3.46 -0.19
C LEU A 68 11.51 -3.73 -1.60
N SER A 69 11.92 -2.72 -2.36
CA SER A 69 12.31 -2.84 -3.77
C SER A 69 13.77 -2.51 -4.06
N SER A 70 14.56 -2.19 -3.04
CA SER A 70 15.96 -1.82 -3.17
C SER A 70 16.86 -3.01 -3.51
N PHE A 71 18.03 -2.69 -4.05
CA PHE A 71 19.16 -3.60 -4.20
C PHE A 71 20.42 -2.90 -3.70
N ASP A 72 21.03 -3.44 -2.67
CA ASP A 72 22.31 -2.99 -2.17
C ASP A 72 23.42 -3.74 -2.91
N GLN A 73 24.21 -3.00 -3.71
CA GLN A 73 25.30 -3.56 -4.50
C GLN A 73 26.49 -4.01 -3.65
N ASP A 74 26.69 -3.41 -2.48
CA ASP A 74 27.83 -3.69 -1.61
C ASP A 74 27.58 -4.94 -0.75
N THR A 75 26.35 -5.08 -0.23
CA THR A 75 25.97 -6.24 0.58
C THR A 75 25.35 -7.38 -0.24
N GLY A 76 24.92 -7.09 -1.47
CA GLY A 76 24.17 -8.02 -2.32
C GLY A 76 22.74 -8.30 -1.82
N ILE A 77 22.28 -7.55 -0.81
CA ILE A 77 20.96 -7.73 -0.21
C ILE A 77 19.91 -7.08 -1.10
N SER A 78 18.86 -7.84 -1.39
CA SER A 78 17.69 -7.38 -2.16
C SER A 78 16.48 -7.24 -1.25
N GLY A 79 15.70 -6.19 -1.45
CA GLY A 79 14.36 -6.10 -0.88
C GLY A 79 13.47 -7.25 -1.39
N THR A 80 12.54 -7.69 -0.55
CA THR A 80 11.66 -8.84 -0.83
C THR A 80 10.84 -8.70 -2.11
N LEU A 81 10.52 -7.47 -2.50
CA LEU A 81 9.73 -7.11 -3.68
C LEU A 81 10.60 -6.52 -4.80
N LEU A 82 11.92 -6.72 -4.77
CA LEU A 82 12.80 -6.33 -5.86
C LEU A 82 12.30 -6.95 -7.17
N GLY A 83 12.17 -6.13 -8.21
CA GLY A 83 11.70 -6.57 -9.52
C GLY A 83 10.18 -6.70 -9.65
N GLU A 84 9.41 -6.52 -8.57
CA GLU A 84 7.95 -6.64 -8.60
C GLU A 84 7.30 -5.48 -9.39
N SER A 85 6.42 -5.83 -10.34
CA SER A 85 5.84 -4.88 -11.30
C SER A 85 4.65 -4.11 -10.75
N THR A 86 3.85 -4.71 -9.87
CA THR A 86 2.68 -4.07 -9.24
C THR A 86 3.13 -2.91 -8.36
N LEU A 87 4.16 -3.09 -7.54
CA LEU A 87 4.78 -2.07 -6.70
C LEU A 87 5.30 -0.89 -7.55
N ARG A 88 6.01 -1.17 -8.65
CA ARG A 88 6.42 -0.12 -9.61
C ARG A 88 5.22 0.60 -10.24
N SER A 89 4.14 -0.12 -10.52
CA SER A 89 2.93 0.45 -11.11
C SER A 89 2.19 1.37 -10.12
N VAL A 90 2.15 0.99 -8.84
CA VAL A 90 1.61 1.82 -7.76
C VAL A 90 2.42 3.10 -7.60
N GLN A 91 3.76 3.01 -7.51
CA GLN A 91 4.63 4.19 -7.44
C GLN A 91 4.44 5.13 -8.63
N ALA A 92 4.37 4.57 -9.84
CA ALA A 92 4.17 5.37 -11.04
C ALA A 92 2.83 6.12 -11.01
N GLN A 93 1.75 5.45 -10.61
CA GLN A 93 0.42 6.09 -10.52
C GLN A 93 0.37 7.20 -9.47
N LEU A 94 0.98 7.00 -8.30
CA LEU A 94 1.06 8.04 -7.26
C LEU A 94 1.89 9.24 -7.75
N ARG A 95 3.05 8.98 -8.36
CA ARG A 95 3.87 10.05 -8.94
C ARG A 95 3.14 10.81 -10.04
N THR A 96 2.38 10.12 -10.88
CA THR A 96 1.56 10.74 -11.92
C THR A 96 0.56 11.73 -11.31
N VAL A 97 -0.21 11.32 -10.29
CA VAL A 97 -1.16 12.24 -9.63
C VAL A 97 -0.45 13.46 -9.02
N LEU A 98 0.70 13.26 -8.38
CA LEU A 98 1.47 14.37 -7.79
C LEU A 98 2.10 15.31 -8.82
N SER A 99 2.25 14.87 -10.08
CA SER A 99 2.88 15.65 -11.16
C SER A 99 1.90 16.20 -12.19
N GLU A 100 0.70 15.63 -12.31
CA GLU A 100 -0.33 16.04 -13.28
C GLU A 100 -0.99 17.38 -12.93
N GLY A 101 -0.76 17.91 -11.74
CA GLY A 101 -1.33 19.18 -11.31
C GLY A 101 -2.84 19.15 -11.17
N VAL A 102 -3.44 20.27 -10.75
CA VAL A 102 -4.89 20.37 -10.53
C VAL A 102 -5.48 21.60 -11.23
N GLY A 103 -6.18 21.36 -12.33
CA GLY A 103 -7.06 22.33 -13.01
C GLY A 103 -6.40 23.66 -13.42
N ASN A 104 -7.26 24.65 -13.69
CA ASN A 104 -6.89 26.02 -14.09
C ASN A 104 -6.91 27.01 -12.91
N GLY A 105 -6.66 26.53 -11.68
CA GLY A 105 -6.61 27.38 -10.49
C GLY A 105 -5.38 28.30 -10.47
N ALA A 106 -5.28 29.17 -9.46
CA ALA A 106 -4.10 30.01 -9.25
C ALA A 106 -2.83 29.19 -8.93
N LEU A 107 -3.02 28.01 -8.34
CA LEU A 107 -1.99 27.03 -8.03
C LEU A 107 -2.29 25.80 -8.89
N GLY A 108 -1.33 25.41 -9.74
CA GLY A 108 -1.52 24.31 -10.69
C GLY A 108 -0.71 23.07 -10.33
N SER A 109 0.32 23.20 -9.50
CA SER A 109 1.27 22.12 -9.19
C SER A 109 1.72 22.14 -7.73
N LEU A 110 2.31 21.04 -7.25
CA LEU A 110 2.91 20.97 -5.91
C LEU A 110 4.01 22.03 -5.71
N SER A 111 4.78 22.32 -6.75
CA SER A 111 5.81 23.35 -6.67
C SER A 111 5.24 24.75 -6.42
N ASP A 112 4.02 25.02 -6.88
CA ASP A 112 3.35 26.31 -6.64
C ASP A 112 2.92 26.45 -5.17
N VAL A 113 2.84 25.35 -4.42
CA VAL A 113 2.53 25.32 -2.97
C VAL A 113 3.77 25.15 -2.09
N GLY A 114 4.98 25.34 -2.65
CA GLY A 114 6.23 25.14 -1.90
C GLY A 114 6.57 23.67 -1.63
N ILE A 115 6.01 22.72 -2.38
CA ILE A 115 6.29 21.29 -2.23
C ILE A 115 6.98 20.76 -3.49
N THR A 116 8.16 20.17 -3.35
CA THR A 116 8.96 19.70 -4.48
C THR A 116 9.11 18.18 -4.47
N LEU A 117 8.97 17.57 -5.64
CA LEU A 117 9.26 16.15 -5.85
C LEU A 117 10.75 15.97 -6.14
N GLN A 118 11.44 15.27 -5.24
CA GLN A 118 12.87 14.99 -5.32
C GLN A 118 13.17 13.86 -6.31
N LEU A 119 14.45 13.74 -6.70
CA LEU A 119 14.91 12.73 -7.66
C LEU A 119 14.68 11.29 -7.16
N ASP A 120 14.75 11.08 -5.85
CA ASP A 120 14.47 9.80 -5.20
C ASP A 120 12.96 9.50 -5.07
N GLY A 121 12.11 10.45 -5.46
CA GLY A 121 10.66 10.37 -5.41
C GLY A 121 10.05 10.83 -4.08
N SER A 122 10.84 11.31 -3.11
CA SER A 122 10.33 11.94 -1.88
C SER A 122 9.80 13.35 -2.13
N LEU A 123 9.00 13.87 -1.21
CA LEU A 123 8.52 15.25 -1.20
C LEU A 123 9.29 16.07 -0.17
N GLU A 124 9.69 17.27 -0.56
CA GLU A 124 10.34 18.27 0.31
C GLU A 124 9.46 19.53 0.39
N ILE A 125 9.35 20.12 1.59
CA ILE A 125 8.60 21.35 1.84
C ILE A 125 9.58 22.51 1.95
N ASP A 126 9.32 23.59 1.23
CA ASP A 126 9.86 24.92 1.48
C ASP A 126 8.96 25.60 2.52
N GLU A 127 9.42 25.61 3.79
CA GLU A 127 8.63 26.11 4.93
C GLU A 127 8.29 27.60 4.77
N ASP A 128 9.22 28.41 4.26
CA ASP A 128 9.02 29.85 4.08
C ASP A 128 7.96 30.13 2.99
N ALA A 129 8.05 29.42 1.85
CA ALA A 129 7.08 29.55 0.76
C ALA A 129 5.69 29.06 1.17
N LEU A 130 5.62 27.98 1.96
CA LEU A 130 4.36 27.46 2.47
C LEU A 130 3.72 28.43 3.47
N GLU A 131 4.50 28.98 4.40
CA GLU A 131 4.00 29.95 5.40
C GLU A 131 3.40 31.19 4.69
N GLU A 132 4.11 31.76 3.70
CA GLU A 132 3.62 32.90 2.91
C GLU A 132 2.29 32.60 2.22
N LEU A 133 2.14 31.41 1.62
CA LEU A 133 0.91 31.00 0.96
C LEU A 133 -0.25 30.73 1.92
N VAL A 134 0.03 30.13 3.08
CA VAL A 134 -1.01 29.86 4.08
C VAL A 134 -1.56 31.16 4.67
N GLU A 135 -0.70 32.15 4.89
CA GLU A 135 -1.11 33.47 5.39
C GLU A 135 -1.90 34.28 4.34
N ASN A 136 -1.44 34.30 3.09
CA ASN A 136 -1.95 35.23 2.09
C ASN A 136 -2.95 34.60 1.10
N GLU A 137 -2.81 33.31 0.80
CA GLU A 137 -3.47 32.62 -0.31
C GLU A 137 -4.23 31.37 0.12
N GLY A 138 -4.68 31.30 1.38
CA GLY A 138 -5.35 30.09 1.90
C GLY A 138 -6.61 29.65 1.13
N GLY A 139 -7.24 30.55 0.37
CA GLY A 139 -8.35 30.19 -0.54
C GLY A 139 -7.85 29.34 -1.73
N ALA A 140 -6.79 29.79 -2.39
CA ALA A 140 -6.15 29.06 -3.48
C ALA A 140 -5.57 27.72 -3.01
N LEU A 141 -5.02 27.65 -1.79
CA LEU A 141 -4.60 26.38 -1.17
C LEU A 141 -5.78 25.42 -0.96
N SER A 142 -6.92 25.92 -0.50
CA SER A 142 -8.12 25.10 -0.30
C SER A 142 -8.65 24.56 -1.63
N ASP A 143 -8.62 25.37 -2.69
CA ASP A 143 -8.99 24.94 -4.03
C ASP A 143 -7.98 23.91 -4.60
N PHE A 144 -6.68 24.11 -4.40
CA PHE A 144 -5.66 23.17 -4.85
C PHE A 144 -5.80 21.79 -4.20
N PHE A 145 -5.88 21.74 -2.86
CA PHE A 145 -5.93 20.46 -2.16
C PHE A 145 -7.32 19.82 -2.18
N ALA A 146 -8.37 20.59 -1.94
CA ALA A 146 -9.73 20.08 -1.74
C ALA A 146 -10.71 20.39 -2.88
N GLY A 147 -10.31 21.16 -3.89
CA GLY A 147 -11.13 21.39 -5.08
C GLY A 147 -12.42 22.16 -4.82
N LEU A 148 -12.53 22.91 -3.70
CA LEU A 148 -13.80 23.50 -3.24
C LEU A 148 -14.48 24.39 -4.30
N SER A 149 -13.68 25.07 -5.13
CA SER A 149 -14.17 25.91 -6.23
C SER A 149 -13.90 25.33 -7.63
N LEU A 150 -13.35 24.11 -7.72
CA LEU A 150 -12.96 23.46 -8.98
C LEU A 150 -13.99 22.42 -9.41
N SER A 151 -14.22 22.32 -10.72
CA SER A 151 -15.15 21.31 -11.28
C SER A 151 -14.56 19.89 -11.36
N GLU A 152 -13.23 19.78 -11.31
CA GLU A 152 -12.49 18.52 -11.55
C GLU A 152 -11.91 17.92 -10.24
N GLY A 153 -12.27 18.46 -9.08
CA GLY A 153 -11.73 18.03 -7.78
C GLY A 153 -10.33 18.59 -7.49
N GLY A 154 -9.89 18.42 -6.24
CA GLY A 154 -8.56 18.82 -5.78
C GLY A 154 -7.55 17.68 -5.83
N LEU A 155 -6.33 17.96 -5.38
CA LEU A 155 -5.26 16.96 -5.31
C LEU A 155 -5.66 15.78 -4.41
N ALA A 156 -6.36 16.07 -3.30
CA ALA A 156 -6.82 15.05 -2.36
C ALA A 156 -7.85 14.12 -2.99
N ASP A 157 -8.76 14.65 -3.83
CA ASP A 157 -9.76 13.85 -4.53
C ASP A 157 -9.08 12.93 -5.55
N ASN A 158 -8.21 13.50 -6.40
CA ASN A 158 -7.48 12.74 -7.42
C ASN A 158 -6.61 11.63 -6.81
N LEU A 159 -5.95 11.94 -5.69
CA LEU A 159 -5.15 10.97 -4.96
C LEU A 159 -6.03 9.91 -4.28
N GLY A 160 -7.14 10.34 -3.68
CA GLY A 160 -8.15 9.47 -3.06
C GLY A 160 -8.70 8.45 -4.05
N ASP A 161 -9.15 8.91 -5.21
CA ASP A 161 -9.66 8.06 -6.30
C ASP A 161 -8.61 7.05 -6.78
N LYS A 162 -7.34 7.47 -6.87
CA LYS A 162 -6.27 6.55 -7.25
C LYS A 162 -5.99 5.52 -6.18
N LEU A 163 -5.91 5.93 -4.92
CA LEU A 163 -5.72 5.01 -3.80
C LEU A 163 -6.88 4.03 -3.68
N GLU A 164 -8.12 4.49 -3.83
CA GLU A 164 -9.29 3.61 -3.85
C GLU A 164 -9.18 2.57 -4.97
N ASN A 165 -8.83 2.96 -6.19
CA ASN A 165 -8.68 2.01 -7.29
C ASN A 165 -7.54 0.99 -7.09
N ILE A 166 -6.48 1.37 -6.37
CA ILE A 166 -5.37 0.48 -6.01
C ILE A 166 -5.78 -0.51 -4.91
N LEU A 167 -6.52 -0.02 -3.91
CA LEU A 167 -6.80 -0.71 -2.63
C LEU A 167 -8.15 -1.44 -2.58
N LYS A 168 -9.10 -1.11 -3.46
CA LYS A 168 -10.42 -1.76 -3.50
C LYS A 168 -10.33 -3.26 -3.74
N ASP A 169 -11.45 -3.94 -3.51
CA ASP A 169 -11.63 -5.33 -3.91
C ASP A 169 -11.43 -5.51 -5.42
N ASN A 170 -10.62 -6.49 -5.82
CA ASN A 170 -10.13 -6.66 -7.19
C ASN A 170 -9.28 -5.48 -7.72
N GLY A 171 -8.72 -4.66 -6.82
CA GLY A 171 -7.71 -3.66 -7.12
C GLY A 171 -6.36 -4.29 -7.47
N LEU A 172 -5.37 -3.45 -7.77
CA LEU A 172 -4.05 -3.91 -8.24
C LEU A 172 -3.34 -4.79 -7.21
N ILE A 173 -3.42 -4.41 -5.94
CA ILE A 173 -2.75 -5.13 -4.85
C ILE A 173 -3.46 -6.45 -4.59
N GLU A 174 -4.79 -6.43 -4.46
CA GLU A 174 -5.59 -7.63 -4.21
C GLU A 174 -5.41 -8.67 -5.32
N ASN A 175 -5.51 -8.26 -6.59
CA ASN A 175 -5.29 -9.17 -7.72
C ASN A 175 -3.89 -9.82 -7.69
N LYS A 176 -2.87 -9.07 -7.23
CA LYS A 176 -1.52 -9.61 -7.09
C LYS A 176 -1.44 -10.62 -5.95
N ILE A 177 -2.08 -10.35 -4.82
CA ILE A 177 -2.17 -11.27 -3.68
C ILE A 177 -2.85 -12.56 -4.12
N SER A 178 -4.05 -12.49 -4.70
CA SER A 178 -4.78 -13.69 -5.14
C SER A 178 -4.00 -14.50 -6.18
N ALA A 179 -3.26 -13.84 -7.08
CA ALA A 179 -2.41 -14.54 -8.06
C ALA A 179 -1.23 -15.27 -7.41
N LEU A 180 -0.64 -14.69 -6.35
CA LEU A 180 0.44 -15.32 -5.57
C LEU A 180 -0.10 -16.50 -4.76
N GLU A 181 -1.23 -16.35 -4.08
CA GLU A 181 -1.90 -17.42 -3.34
C GLU A 181 -2.24 -18.60 -4.26
N GLY A 182 -2.83 -18.32 -5.43
CA GLY A 182 -3.09 -19.36 -6.43
C GLY A 182 -1.82 -20.02 -6.96
N SER A 183 -0.67 -19.33 -6.94
CA SER A 183 0.63 -19.92 -7.28
C SER A 183 1.12 -20.85 -6.18
N VAL A 184 1.00 -20.45 -4.92
CA VAL A 184 1.31 -21.29 -3.75
C VAL A 184 0.52 -22.58 -3.80
N GLU A 185 -0.80 -22.52 -3.98
CA GLU A 185 -1.63 -23.73 -4.07
C GLU A 185 -1.23 -24.67 -5.21
N ARG A 186 -0.85 -24.12 -6.38
CA ARG A 186 -0.37 -24.93 -7.51
C ARG A 186 0.95 -25.62 -7.18
N PHE A 187 1.83 -24.96 -6.44
CA PHE A 187 3.08 -25.56 -5.99
C PHE A 187 2.83 -26.67 -4.97
N ASP A 188 1.91 -26.48 -4.02
CA ASP A 188 1.55 -27.52 -3.06
C ASP A 188 0.97 -28.77 -3.75
N ARG A 189 0.06 -28.57 -4.70
CA ARG A 189 -0.48 -29.70 -5.51
C ARG A 189 0.59 -30.38 -6.38
N ARG A 190 1.63 -29.67 -6.79
CA ARG A 190 2.76 -30.28 -7.52
C ARG A 190 3.66 -31.05 -6.57
N TYR A 191 3.93 -30.50 -5.39
CA TYR A 191 4.74 -31.12 -4.36
C TYR A 191 4.15 -32.49 -3.99
N GLY A 192 2.86 -32.56 -3.64
CA GLY A 192 2.21 -33.83 -3.29
C GLY A 192 2.26 -34.88 -4.42
N ARG A 193 2.03 -34.49 -5.68
CA ARG A 193 2.15 -35.42 -6.83
C ARG A 193 3.58 -35.95 -7.02
N VAL A 194 4.59 -35.13 -6.75
CA VAL A 194 5.99 -35.55 -6.81
C VAL A 194 6.30 -36.52 -5.68
N GLU A 195 5.81 -36.28 -4.47
CA GLU A 195 5.93 -37.22 -3.35
C GLU A 195 5.32 -38.59 -3.67
N GLU A 196 4.07 -38.62 -4.17
CA GLU A 196 3.40 -39.86 -4.61
C GLU A 196 4.22 -40.61 -5.69
N THR A 197 4.80 -39.86 -6.63
CA THR A 197 5.64 -40.43 -7.70
C THR A 197 6.94 -41.03 -7.15
N ILE A 198 7.56 -40.38 -6.17
CA ILE A 198 8.76 -40.87 -5.50
C ILE A 198 8.45 -42.16 -4.76
N GLU A 199 7.36 -42.20 -3.98
CA GLU A 199 6.94 -43.38 -3.23
C GLU A 199 6.71 -44.58 -4.15
N ALA A 200 5.91 -44.39 -5.21
CA ALA A 200 5.66 -45.44 -6.20
C ALA A 200 6.94 -45.94 -6.89
N THR A 201 7.89 -45.04 -7.16
CA THR A 201 9.18 -45.40 -7.76
C THR A 201 10.04 -46.22 -6.81
N VAL A 202 10.09 -45.86 -5.52
CA VAL A 202 10.81 -46.60 -4.48
C VAL A 202 10.22 -48.00 -4.32
N ASP A 203 8.90 -48.13 -4.26
CA ASP A 203 8.24 -49.43 -4.11
C ASP A 203 8.42 -50.34 -5.33
N ARG A 204 8.41 -49.75 -6.53
CA ARG A 204 8.78 -50.48 -7.75
C ARG A 204 10.21 -50.98 -7.67
N TYR A 205 11.17 -50.16 -7.25
CA TYR A 205 12.56 -50.59 -7.10
C TYR A 205 12.72 -51.67 -6.04
N ARG A 206 12.06 -51.56 -4.87
CA ARG A 206 12.03 -52.61 -3.85
C ARG A 206 11.56 -53.95 -4.43
N THR A 207 10.50 -53.92 -5.23
CA THR A 207 9.97 -55.12 -5.91
C THR A 207 10.98 -55.69 -6.92
N GLN A 208 11.57 -54.84 -7.75
CA GLN A 208 12.58 -55.27 -8.74
C GLN A 208 13.82 -55.87 -8.06
N PHE A 209 14.31 -55.26 -6.98
CA PHE A 209 15.43 -55.80 -6.20
C PHE A 209 15.08 -57.15 -5.57
N GLY A 210 13.91 -57.30 -4.96
CA GLY A 210 13.47 -58.59 -4.42
C GLY A 210 13.35 -59.69 -5.48
N GLN A 211 12.92 -59.35 -6.70
CA GLN A 211 12.89 -60.29 -7.83
C GLN A 211 14.28 -60.66 -8.33
N LEU A 212 15.20 -59.69 -8.40
CA LEU A 212 16.60 -59.93 -8.74
C LEU A 212 17.27 -60.86 -7.72
N ASP A 213 17.02 -60.66 -6.42
CA ASP A 213 17.53 -61.55 -5.36
C ASP A 213 17.00 -62.98 -5.52
N ALA A 214 15.71 -63.14 -5.82
CA ALA A 214 15.12 -64.46 -6.09
C ALA A 214 15.69 -65.12 -7.35
N LEU A 215 15.94 -64.34 -8.41
CA LEU A 215 16.57 -64.83 -9.65
C LEU A 215 18.01 -65.28 -9.39
N ILE A 216 18.80 -64.48 -8.67
CA ILE A 216 20.17 -64.82 -8.29
C ILE A 216 20.18 -66.11 -7.46
N SER A 217 19.28 -66.25 -6.49
CA SER A 217 19.14 -67.48 -5.70
C SER A 217 18.84 -68.70 -6.58
N ARG A 218 17.92 -68.57 -7.55
CA ARG A 218 17.65 -69.62 -8.54
C ARG A 218 18.88 -69.93 -9.40
N MET A 219 19.55 -68.92 -9.94
CA MET A 219 20.76 -69.10 -10.75
C MET A 219 21.87 -69.81 -9.97
N ASN A 220 22.06 -69.46 -8.69
CA ASN A 220 23.00 -70.15 -7.81
C ASN A 220 22.60 -71.63 -7.62
N SER A 221 21.31 -71.91 -7.38
CA SER A 221 20.83 -73.29 -7.26
C SER A 221 21.03 -74.10 -8.56
N THR A 222 20.79 -73.50 -9.72
CA THR A 222 21.02 -74.12 -11.03
C THR A 222 22.50 -74.35 -11.28
N SER A 223 23.36 -73.38 -10.94
CA SER A 223 24.82 -73.53 -11.04
C SER A 223 25.30 -74.70 -10.18
N SER A 224 24.84 -74.80 -8.94
CA SER A 224 25.20 -75.92 -8.06
C SER A 224 24.74 -77.27 -8.61
N TYR A 225 23.53 -77.34 -9.17
CA TYR A 225 23.01 -78.57 -9.80
C TYR A 225 23.83 -78.98 -11.03
N LEU A 226 24.17 -78.03 -11.91
CA LEU A 226 25.01 -78.30 -13.08
C LEU A 226 26.41 -78.74 -12.67
N SER A 227 27.03 -78.10 -11.67
CA SER A 227 28.32 -78.52 -11.13
C SER A 227 28.28 -79.96 -10.62
N GLN A 228 27.25 -80.33 -9.84
CA GLN A 228 27.07 -81.71 -9.37
C GLN A 228 26.90 -82.71 -10.52
N GLN A 229 26.18 -82.35 -11.58
CA GLN A 229 26.05 -83.22 -12.75
C GLN A 229 27.35 -83.40 -13.51
N PHE A 230 28.12 -82.33 -13.71
CA PHE A 230 29.44 -82.45 -14.35
C PHE A 230 30.41 -83.29 -13.52
N GLU A 231 30.37 -83.17 -12.19
CA GLU A 231 31.18 -83.97 -11.27
C GLU A 231 30.82 -85.46 -11.38
N MET A 232 29.54 -85.80 -11.35
CA MET A 232 29.05 -87.19 -11.54
C MET A 232 29.39 -87.77 -12.91
N MET A 233 29.38 -86.96 -13.99
CA MET A 233 29.81 -87.44 -15.30
C MET A 233 31.33 -87.57 -15.45
N SER A 234 32.11 -86.90 -14.60
CA SER A 234 33.58 -87.02 -14.60
C SER A 234 34.11 -88.23 -13.83
N GLU A 235 33.26 -88.85 -13.00
CA GLU A 235 33.55 -90.08 -12.25
C GLU A 235 33.15 -91.37 -13.00
N ILE A 236 32.61 -91.26 -14.21
CA ILE A 236 32.33 -92.38 -15.15
C ILE A 236 33.41 -92.42 -16.22
#